data_AF-A0A4U1EDY0-F1
#
_entry.id   AF-A0A4U1EDY0-F1
#
_cell.length_a   1.000
_cell.length_b   1.000
_cell.length_c   1.000
_cell.angle_alpha   90.00
_cell.angle_beta   90.00
_cell.angle_gamma   90.00
#
_symmetry.space_group_name_H-M   'P 1'
#
loop_
_entity.id
_entity.type
_entity.pdbx_description
1 polymer ?
#
loop_
_entity_poly.entity_id
_entity_poly.type
_entity_poly.pdbx_seq_one_letter_code
_entity_poly.pdbx_strand_id
1 'polypeptide(L)'
;MYVTSLFQVLPQQVSIEAIQERLEAPEDKSFGSSLMETEVNLDSYQTALEEVLSWLLSAEDTLQAQGEISNDVEEVKEQFHTHEGYMMDLTSHQGRVGNVLQLGSQLIGTGKLSEDEETEVQEQMNLLNSRWECLRVASMEKQSKLDVDITELHSWITRSEAVLQSPEFAIYRKEGNFSDLKEKVNAIEREKAEKFRKLQDASRSAQALVEQMLN
;
A
#
# COMPACT_ATOMS: atom_id res chain seq x y z
N MET A 1 14.53 -3.13 -3.28
CA MET A 1 14.21 -4.22 -2.34
C MET A 1 14.51 -3.80 -0.89
N TYR A 2 13.81 -2.82 -0.31
CA TYR A 2 14.15 -2.41 1.07
C TYR A 2 12.98 -2.04 1.99
N VAL A 3 11.79 -1.71 1.50
CA VAL A 3 10.68 -1.27 2.38
C VAL A 3 9.83 -2.45 2.87
N THR A 4 9.57 -3.46 2.03
CA THR A 4 8.74 -4.63 2.38
C THR A 4 9.30 -5.51 3.50
N SER A 5 10.62 -5.51 3.70
CA SER A 5 11.28 -6.33 4.74
C SER A 5 11.19 -5.72 6.14
N LEU A 6 10.94 -4.42 6.29
CA LEU A 6 10.88 -3.74 7.59
C LEU A 6 9.52 -3.94 8.30
N PHE A 7 8.44 -4.10 7.53
CA PHE A 7 7.09 -4.27 8.05
C PHE A 7 6.77 -5.69 8.58
N GLN A 8 7.67 -6.66 8.39
CA GLN A 8 7.47 -8.05 8.84
C GLN A 8 7.73 -8.27 10.35
N VAL A 9 8.30 -7.28 11.05
CA VAL A 9 8.86 -7.49 12.40
C VAL A 9 7.93 -7.00 13.52
N LEU A 10 6.70 -6.56 13.22
CA LEU A 10 5.68 -6.45 14.26
C LEU A 10 4.91 -7.77 14.34
N PRO A 11 5.00 -8.51 15.46
CA PRO A 11 4.34 -9.80 15.60
C PRO A 11 2.83 -9.62 15.43
N GLN A 12 2.22 -10.47 14.59
CA GLN A 12 0.79 -10.47 14.23
C GLN A 12 -0.19 -10.59 15.40
N GLN A 13 0.31 -10.82 16.59
CA GLN A 13 -0.35 -10.57 17.85
C GLN A 13 0.75 -10.28 18.85
N VAL A 14 0.85 -9.04 19.30
CA VAL A 14 1.40 -8.82 20.63
C VAL A 14 0.30 -9.26 21.59
N SER A 15 0.20 -10.57 21.85
CA SER A 15 -0.62 -11.06 22.95
C SER A 15 -0.11 -10.38 24.21
N ILE A 16 -0.99 -9.80 25.01
CA ILE A 16 -0.66 -9.22 26.33
C ILE A 16 0.14 -10.23 27.16
N GLU A 17 -0.19 -11.53 26.99
CA GLU A 17 0.52 -12.69 27.53
C GLU A 17 2.02 -12.73 27.16
N ALA A 18 2.40 -12.39 25.92
CA ALA A 18 3.79 -12.38 25.46
C ALA A 18 4.59 -11.19 26.01
N ILE A 19 3.92 -10.10 26.39
CA ILE A 19 4.57 -9.00 27.13
C ILE A 19 4.71 -9.36 28.60
N GLN A 20 3.69 -9.98 29.20
CA GLN A 20 3.71 -10.43 30.60
C GLN A 20 4.78 -11.51 30.83
N GLU A 21 4.93 -12.50 29.94
CA GLU A 21 5.95 -13.55 30.05
C GLU A 21 7.38 -12.99 30.04
N ARG A 22 7.60 -11.86 29.36
CA ARG A 22 8.92 -11.19 29.31
C ARG A 22 9.24 -10.40 30.58
N LEU A 23 8.24 -9.97 31.32
CA LEU A 23 8.37 -9.31 32.63
C LEU A 23 8.54 -10.32 33.77
N GLU A 24 8.12 -11.57 33.60
CA GLU A 24 8.24 -12.65 34.60
C GLU A 24 9.54 -13.46 34.54
N ALA A 25 10.41 -13.21 33.56
CA ALA A 25 11.70 -13.89 33.46
C ALA A 25 12.65 -13.45 34.60
N PRO A 26 13.35 -14.39 35.28
CA PRO A 26 14.22 -14.04 36.40
C PRO A 26 15.43 -13.24 35.90
N GLU A 27 15.46 -11.95 36.21
CA GLU A 27 16.58 -11.07 35.88
C GLU A 27 17.86 -11.49 36.63
N ASP A 28 18.87 -11.90 35.86
CA ASP A 28 20.21 -12.15 36.39
C ASP A 28 20.90 -10.80 36.68
N LYS A 29 21.11 -10.52 37.97
CA LYS A 29 21.66 -9.26 38.47
C LYS A 29 23.13 -9.11 38.07
N SER A 30 23.40 -8.37 36.98
CA SER A 30 24.66 -7.63 36.83
C SER A 30 24.65 -6.73 35.58
N PHE A 31 24.26 -5.47 35.74
CA PHE A 31 25.10 -4.32 35.42
C PHE A 31 24.38 -3.03 35.87
N GLY A 32 25.03 -2.21 36.69
CA GLY A 32 24.48 -0.92 37.07
C GLY A 32 24.35 0.00 35.86
N SER A 33 23.12 0.41 35.56
CA SER A 33 22.85 1.67 34.88
C SER A 33 21.90 2.46 35.77
N SER A 34 22.47 3.41 36.52
CA SER A 34 21.69 4.50 37.10
C SER A 34 21.16 5.34 35.95
N LEU A 35 19.90 5.17 35.60
CA LEU A 35 19.13 6.08 34.78
C LEU A 35 17.79 6.21 35.47
N MET A 36 17.33 7.44 35.68
CA MET A 36 15.99 7.72 36.20
C MET A 36 14.99 6.86 35.42
N GLU A 37 14.45 5.81 36.04
CA GLU A 37 13.18 5.25 35.64
C GLU A 37 12.21 6.40 35.80
N THR A 38 11.94 7.07 34.68
CA THR A 38 10.90 8.08 34.64
C THR A 38 9.64 7.27 34.89
N GLU A 39 9.08 7.41 36.09
CA GLU A 39 7.95 6.61 36.54
C GLU A 39 6.86 6.72 35.49
N VAL A 40 6.61 5.62 34.77
CA VAL A 40 5.57 5.57 33.76
C VAL A 40 4.26 5.77 34.50
N ASN A 41 3.57 6.84 34.15
CA ASN A 41 2.31 7.22 34.76
C ASN A 41 1.25 7.38 33.68
N LEU A 42 -0.01 7.36 34.11
CA LEU A 42 -1.16 7.39 33.21
C LEU A 42 -1.10 8.59 32.26
N ASP A 43 -0.70 9.77 32.75
CA ASP A 43 -0.60 10.99 31.95
C ASP A 43 0.38 10.86 30.77
N SER A 44 1.55 10.27 31.01
CA SER A 44 2.57 10.07 29.97
C SER A 44 2.13 9.07 28.89
N TYR A 45 1.39 8.03 29.29
CA TYR A 45 0.79 7.08 28.36
C TYR A 45 -0.33 7.72 27.56
N GLN A 46 -1.25 8.43 28.20
CA GLN A 46 -2.38 9.08 27.53
C GLN A 46 -1.89 10.12 26.53
N THR A 47 -0.89 10.93 26.89
CA THR A 47 -0.28 11.90 25.96
C THR A 47 0.32 11.20 24.73
N ALA A 48 1.09 10.13 24.93
CA ALA A 48 1.71 9.40 23.83
C ALA A 48 0.67 8.69 22.96
N LEU A 49 -0.39 8.14 23.57
CA LEU A 49 -1.51 7.50 22.88
C LEU A 49 -2.25 8.49 21.99
N GLU A 50 -2.62 9.67 22.52
CA GLU A 50 -3.31 10.71 21.76
C GLU A 50 -2.51 11.16 20.53
N GLU A 51 -1.20 11.39 20.69
CA GLU A 51 -0.33 11.75 19.57
C GLU A 51 -0.34 10.69 18.47
N VAL A 52 -0.24 9.41 18.83
CA VAL A 52 -0.24 8.31 17.87
C VAL A 52 -1.62 8.12 17.23
N LEU A 53 -2.71 8.23 17.98
CA LEU A 53 -4.07 8.11 17.43
C LEU A 53 -4.43 9.27 16.49
N SER A 54 -3.96 10.48 16.80
CA SER A 54 -4.13 11.64 15.92
C SER A 54 -3.38 11.46 14.61
N TRP A 55 -2.13 10.98 14.67
CA TRP A 55 -1.37 10.66 13.47
C TRP A 55 -2.01 9.51 12.68
N LEU A 56 -2.46 8.43 13.34
CA LEU A 56 -3.14 7.31 12.68
C LEU A 56 -4.35 7.77 11.88
N LEU A 57 -5.17 8.66 12.45
CA LEU A 57 -6.31 9.24 11.74
C LEU A 57 -5.86 9.96 10.47
N SER A 58 -4.82 10.81 10.56
CA SER A 58 -4.28 11.51 9.40
C SER A 58 -3.68 10.57 8.35
N ALA A 59 -3.04 9.47 8.78
CA ALA A 59 -2.44 8.48 7.89
C ALA A 59 -3.51 7.66 7.17
N GLU A 60 -4.57 7.27 7.88
CA GLU A 60 -5.76 6.61 7.30
C GLU A 60 -6.42 7.50 6.24
N ASP A 61 -6.65 8.78 6.55
CA ASP A 61 -7.20 9.76 5.59
C ASP A 61 -6.28 9.93 4.38
N THR A 62 -4.96 9.97 4.60
CA THR A 62 -3.96 10.09 3.52
C THR A 62 -3.98 8.87 2.61
N LEU A 63 -4.06 7.66 3.16
CA LEU A 63 -4.15 6.43 2.37
C LEU A 63 -5.45 6.40 1.56
N GLN A 64 -6.57 6.79 2.17
CA GLN A 64 -7.85 6.88 1.48
C GLN A 64 -7.83 7.90 0.33
N ALA A 65 -7.18 9.05 0.53
CA ALA A 65 -7.08 10.10 -0.47
C ALA A 65 -6.25 9.68 -1.71
N GLN A 66 -5.36 8.69 -1.59
CA GLN A 66 -4.60 8.17 -2.74
C GLN A 66 -5.46 7.39 -3.75
N GLY A 67 -6.70 7.02 -3.40
CA GLY A 67 -7.67 6.43 -4.32
C GLY A 67 -7.26 5.08 -4.91
N GLU A 68 -7.94 4.68 -5.99
CA GLU A 68 -7.60 3.49 -6.78
C GLU A 68 -6.40 3.76 -7.71
N ILE A 69 -5.70 2.69 -8.10
CA ILE A 69 -4.57 2.81 -9.04
C ILE A 69 -5.11 3.14 -10.43
N SER A 70 -4.51 4.14 -11.08
CA SER A 70 -4.94 4.59 -12.42
C SER A 70 -4.58 3.58 -13.50
N ASN A 71 -5.23 3.72 -14.66
CA ASN A 71 -4.84 3.02 -15.89
C ASN A 71 -3.90 3.87 -16.78
N ASP A 72 -3.64 5.13 -16.39
CA ASP A 72 -2.69 6.00 -17.08
C ASP A 72 -1.26 5.79 -16.56
N VAL A 73 -0.30 5.66 -17.48
CA VAL A 73 1.09 5.30 -17.15
C VAL A 73 1.79 6.38 -16.33
N GLU A 74 1.53 7.65 -16.60
CA GLU A 74 2.19 8.74 -15.89
C GLU A 74 1.56 8.93 -14.50
N GLU A 75 0.24 8.78 -14.40
CA GLU A 75 -0.46 8.78 -13.11
C GLU A 75 -0.01 7.63 -12.21
N VAL A 76 0.17 6.41 -12.73
CA VAL A 76 0.65 5.26 -11.95
C VAL A 76 2.05 5.50 -11.38
N LYS A 77 2.95 6.15 -12.14
CA LYS A 77 4.28 6.53 -11.65
C LYS A 77 4.21 7.55 -10.52
N GLU A 78 3.34 8.55 -10.65
CA GLU A 78 3.12 9.55 -9.59
C GLU A 78 2.53 8.90 -8.33
N GLN A 79 1.54 8.02 -8.50
CA GLN A 79 0.95 7.25 -7.40
C GLN A 79 1.99 6.37 -6.71
N PHE A 80 2.88 5.72 -7.46
CA PHE A 80 3.99 4.94 -6.91
C PHE A 80 4.91 5.79 -6.03
N HIS A 81 5.38 6.93 -6.54
CA HIS A 81 6.28 7.80 -5.76
C HIS A 81 5.60 8.42 -4.54
N THR A 82 4.34 8.81 -4.67
CA THR A 82 3.52 9.30 -3.56
C THR A 82 3.38 8.22 -2.48
N HIS A 83 3.10 6.98 -2.89
CA HIS A 83 2.93 5.87 -1.96
C HIS A 83 4.25 5.45 -1.30
N GLU A 84 5.38 5.50 -2.01
CA GLU A 84 6.70 5.27 -1.43
C GLU A 84 7.01 6.27 -0.30
N GLY A 85 6.73 7.56 -0.52
CA GLY A 85 6.88 8.58 0.52
C GLY A 85 5.99 8.33 1.73
N TYR A 86 4.73 7.94 1.48
CA TYR A 86 3.79 7.53 2.53
C TYR A 86 4.28 6.30 3.32
N MET A 87 4.86 5.29 2.64
CA MET A 87 5.40 4.09 3.30
C MET A 87 6.63 4.41 4.17
N MET A 88 7.45 5.40 3.78
CA MET A 88 8.53 5.90 4.62
C MET A 88 8.00 6.57 5.89
N ASP A 89 6.96 7.43 5.77
CA ASP A 89 6.32 8.06 6.93
C ASP A 89 5.71 7.01 7.87
N LEU A 90 4.98 6.04 7.33
CA LEU A 90 4.40 4.91 8.06
C LEU A 90 5.48 4.13 8.83
N THR A 91 6.61 3.83 8.18
CA THR A 91 7.75 3.15 8.81
C THR A 91 8.34 3.96 9.96
N SER A 92 8.47 5.28 9.80
CA SER A 92 9.07 6.16 10.82
C SER A 92 8.24 6.22 12.11
N HIS A 93 6.93 6.01 12.02
CA HIS A 93 6.00 6.02 13.14
C HIS A 93 5.82 4.65 13.81
N GLN A 94 6.27 3.56 13.19
CA GLN A 94 6.18 2.21 13.72
C GLN A 94 6.73 2.10 15.16
N GLY A 95 7.87 2.74 15.44
CA GLY A 95 8.47 2.75 16.77
C GLY A 95 7.63 3.48 17.81
N ARG A 96 6.90 4.54 17.43
CA ARG A 96 6.02 5.30 18.34
C ARG A 96 4.81 4.46 18.74
N VAL A 97 4.20 3.76 17.79
CA VAL A 97 3.10 2.80 18.07
C VAL A 97 3.57 1.73 19.05
N GLY A 98 4.73 1.12 18.79
CA GLY A 98 5.32 0.12 19.70
C GLY A 98 5.62 0.67 21.10
N ASN A 99 6.11 1.90 21.20
CA ASN A 99 6.36 2.56 22.48
C ASN A 99 5.08 2.76 23.29
N VAL A 100 3.99 3.22 22.67
CA VAL A 100 2.71 3.40 23.39
C VAL A 100 2.18 2.07 23.94
N LEU A 101 2.26 0.99 23.15
CA LEU A 101 1.88 -0.34 23.61
C LEU A 101 2.74 -0.80 24.80
N GLN A 102 4.05 -0.55 24.74
CA GLN A 102 4.96 -0.86 25.84
C GLN A 102 4.64 -0.06 27.11
N LEU A 103 4.35 1.24 26.99
CA LEU A 103 3.97 2.09 28.12
C LEU A 103 2.67 1.59 28.77
N GLY A 104 1.67 1.22 27.97
CA GLY A 104 0.41 0.67 28.48
C GLY A 104 0.62 -0.65 29.25
N SER A 105 1.41 -1.58 28.71
CA SER A 105 1.74 -2.81 29.43
C SER A 105 2.54 -2.58 30.71
N GLN A 106 3.49 -1.63 30.69
CA GLN A 106 4.23 -1.27 31.90
C GLN A 106 3.31 -0.68 32.97
N LEU A 107 2.34 0.16 32.59
CA LEU A 107 1.35 0.72 33.52
C LEU A 107 0.51 -0.36 34.19
N ILE A 108 -0.03 -1.28 33.41
CA ILE A 108 -0.79 -2.43 33.92
C ILE A 108 0.08 -3.25 34.87
N GLY A 109 1.33 -3.54 34.48
CA GLY A 109 2.29 -4.29 35.29
C GLY A 109 2.68 -3.63 36.61
N THR A 110 2.45 -2.31 36.79
CA THR A 110 2.70 -1.66 38.09
C THR A 110 1.71 -2.09 39.17
N GLY A 111 0.52 -2.57 38.80
CA GLY A 111 -0.56 -2.91 39.73
C GLY A 111 -1.08 -1.72 40.56
N LYS A 112 -0.79 -0.49 40.12
CA LYS A 112 -1.23 0.75 40.81
C LYS A 112 -2.56 1.30 40.29
N LEU A 113 -3.05 0.78 39.16
CA LEU A 113 -4.31 1.17 38.55
C LEU A 113 -5.49 0.54 39.28
N SER A 114 -6.64 1.22 39.25
CA SER A 114 -7.93 0.58 39.56
C SER A 114 -8.32 -0.42 38.46
N GLU A 115 -9.23 -1.34 38.78
CA GLU A 115 -9.74 -2.35 37.82
C GLU A 115 -10.34 -1.70 36.56
N ASP A 116 -11.05 -0.58 36.73
CA ASP A 116 -11.64 0.18 35.62
C ASP A 116 -10.55 0.84 34.75
N GLU A 117 -9.51 1.43 35.36
CA GLU A 117 -8.39 2.05 34.63
C GLU A 117 -7.54 1.01 33.88
N GLU A 118 -7.29 -0.14 34.50
CA GLU A 118 -6.57 -1.25 33.86
C GLU A 118 -7.34 -1.77 32.64
N THR A 119 -8.66 -1.94 32.78
CA THR A 119 -9.55 -2.36 31.68
C THR A 119 -9.53 -1.35 30.54
N GLU A 120 -9.65 -0.06 30.85
CA GLU A 120 -9.60 1.01 29.85
C GLU A 120 -8.26 1.05 29.09
N VAL A 121 -7.13 1.00 29.80
CA VAL A 121 -5.80 0.95 29.16
C VAL A 121 -5.69 -0.27 28.24
N GLN A 122 -6.24 -1.41 28.66
CA GLN A 122 -6.21 -2.62 27.87
C GLN A 122 -7.04 -2.51 26.58
N GLU A 123 -8.23 -1.91 26.65
CA GLU A 123 -9.09 -1.64 25.49
C GLU A 123 -8.44 -0.64 24.53
N GLN A 124 -7.83 0.44 25.05
CA GLN A 124 -7.11 1.44 24.26
C GLN A 124 -5.93 0.83 23.50
N MET A 125 -5.14 -0.03 24.15
CA MET A 125 -4.05 -0.77 23.50
C MET A 125 -4.55 -1.68 22.38
N ASN A 126 -5.66 -2.39 22.61
CA ASN A 126 -6.26 -3.28 21.61
C ASN A 126 -6.76 -2.49 20.40
N LEU A 127 -7.42 -1.35 20.63
CA LEU A 127 -7.87 -0.45 19.56
C LEU A 127 -6.70 0.08 18.75
N LEU A 128 -5.65 0.58 19.42
CA LEU A 128 -4.45 1.09 18.78
C LEU A 128 -3.80 0.02 17.89
N ASN A 129 -3.59 -1.18 18.43
CA ASN A 129 -2.98 -2.28 17.70
C ASN A 129 -3.83 -2.69 16.48
N SER A 130 -5.15 -2.77 16.64
CA SER A 130 -6.05 -3.12 15.54
C SER A 130 -6.04 -2.07 14.42
N ARG A 131 -6.11 -0.78 14.75
CA ARG A 131 -6.07 0.29 13.73
C ARG A 131 -4.76 0.31 12.97
N TRP A 132 -3.64 0.24 13.70
CA TRP A 132 -2.31 0.18 13.11
C TRP A 132 -2.18 -1.01 12.15
N GLU A 133 -2.61 -2.20 12.56
CA GLU A 133 -2.50 -3.41 11.73
C GLU A 133 -3.37 -3.31 10.48
N CYS A 134 -4.61 -2.83 10.61
CA CYS A 134 -5.48 -2.58 9.45
C CYS A 134 -4.83 -1.61 8.45
N LEU A 135 -4.30 -0.48 8.95
CA LEU A 135 -3.62 0.52 8.11
C LEU A 135 -2.39 -0.08 7.43
N ARG A 136 -1.57 -0.83 8.18
CA ARG A 136 -0.35 -1.46 7.68
C ARG A 136 -0.65 -2.47 6.57
N VAL A 137 -1.63 -3.35 6.78
CA VAL A 137 -2.04 -4.35 5.77
C VAL A 137 -2.56 -3.68 4.50
N ALA A 138 -3.48 -2.71 4.63
CA ALA A 138 -4.02 -1.99 3.48
C ALA A 138 -2.94 -1.24 2.69
N SER A 139 -1.98 -0.64 3.41
CA SER A 139 -0.83 0.04 2.81
C SER A 139 0.06 -0.96 2.04
N MET A 140 0.37 -2.11 2.63
CA MET A 140 1.18 -3.15 1.96
C MET A 140 0.48 -3.75 0.73
N GLU A 141 -0.84 -3.94 0.78
CA GLU A 141 -1.60 -4.40 -0.38
C GLU A 141 -1.53 -3.41 -1.54
N LYS A 142 -1.62 -2.11 -1.25
CA LYS A 142 -1.49 -1.06 -2.27
C LYS A 142 -0.07 -1.01 -2.83
N GLN A 143 0.96 -1.08 -1.99
CA GLN A 143 2.36 -1.16 -2.43
C GLN A 143 2.58 -2.36 -3.37
N SER A 144 2.08 -3.54 -2.99
CA SER A 144 2.22 -4.76 -3.81
C SER A 144 1.60 -4.60 -5.19
N LYS A 145 0.40 -4.01 -5.29
CA LYS A 145 -0.26 -3.72 -6.57
C LYS A 145 0.55 -2.73 -7.41
N LEU A 146 1.00 -1.63 -6.80
CA LEU A 146 1.82 -0.63 -7.49
C LEU A 146 3.17 -1.21 -7.97
N ASP A 147 3.82 -2.07 -7.19
CA ASP A 147 5.05 -2.76 -7.58
C ASP A 147 4.86 -3.64 -8.82
N VAL A 148 3.72 -4.35 -8.89
CA VAL A 148 3.35 -5.18 -10.06
C VAL A 148 3.18 -4.28 -11.28
N ASP A 149 2.35 -3.23 -11.19
CA ASP A 149 2.06 -2.34 -12.31
C ASP A 149 3.33 -1.64 -12.83
N ILE A 150 4.18 -1.13 -11.93
CA ILE A 150 5.45 -0.50 -12.31
C ILE A 150 6.40 -1.50 -12.97
N THR A 151 6.46 -2.74 -12.46
CA THR A 151 7.31 -3.78 -13.06
C THR A 151 6.83 -4.15 -14.46
N GLU A 152 5.51 -4.27 -14.67
CA GLU A 152 4.93 -4.52 -15.98
C GLU A 152 5.20 -3.37 -16.96
N LEU A 153 5.03 -2.13 -16.51
CA LEU A 153 5.35 -0.93 -17.28
C LEU A 153 6.82 -0.89 -17.69
N HIS A 154 7.74 -1.15 -16.76
CA HIS A 154 9.17 -1.23 -17.04
C HIS A 154 9.50 -2.32 -18.07
N SER A 155 8.89 -3.51 -17.93
CA SER A 155 9.04 -4.60 -18.90
C SER A 155 8.53 -4.20 -20.29
N TRP A 156 7.38 -3.53 -20.36
CA TRP A 156 6.83 -3.05 -21.62
C TRP A 156 7.72 -2.01 -22.30
N ILE A 157 8.19 -1.00 -21.55
CA ILE A 157 9.13 0.01 -22.04
C ILE A 157 10.39 -0.65 -22.57
N THR A 158 11.03 -1.51 -21.78
CA THR A 158 12.27 -2.21 -22.16
C THR A 158 12.08 -3.03 -23.44
N ARG A 159 10.96 -3.76 -23.57
CA ARG A 159 10.63 -4.51 -24.79
C ARG A 159 10.42 -3.58 -25.98
N SER A 160 9.70 -2.47 -25.79
CA SER A 160 9.45 -1.50 -26.86
C SER A 160 10.73 -0.84 -27.35
N GLU A 161 11.65 -0.50 -26.44
CA GLU A 161 12.96 0.05 -26.76
C GLU A 161 13.80 -0.95 -27.56
N ALA A 162 13.81 -2.23 -27.15
CA ALA A 162 14.52 -3.28 -27.88
C ALA A 162 13.99 -3.45 -29.33
N VAL A 163 12.67 -3.39 -29.52
CA VAL A 163 12.05 -3.42 -30.85
C VAL A 163 12.48 -2.21 -31.70
N LEU A 164 12.45 -1.01 -31.12
CA LEU A 164 12.88 0.23 -31.80
C LEU A 164 14.37 0.24 -32.15
N GLN A 165 15.19 -0.50 -31.40
CA GLN A 165 16.62 -0.66 -31.66
C GLN A 165 16.95 -1.84 -32.60
N SER A 166 15.97 -2.68 -32.95
CA SER A 166 16.19 -3.86 -33.78
C SER A 166 16.66 -3.49 -35.21
N PRO A 167 17.47 -4.35 -35.86
CA PRO A 167 17.93 -4.13 -37.24
C PRO A 167 16.79 -4.01 -38.25
N GLU A 168 15.68 -4.74 -38.06
CA GLU A 168 14.49 -4.66 -38.90
C GLU A 168 13.87 -3.24 -38.86
N PHE A 169 13.79 -2.61 -37.67
CA PHE A 169 13.35 -1.22 -37.54
C PHE A 169 14.39 -0.19 -38.04
N ALA A 170 15.68 -0.53 -37.95
CA ALA A 170 16.75 0.32 -38.46
C ALA A 170 16.73 0.46 -39.99
N ILE A 171 16.25 -0.56 -40.71
CA ILE A 171 16.02 -0.50 -42.17
C ILE A 171 14.96 0.57 -42.49
N TYR A 172 13.82 0.56 -41.79
CA TYR A 172 12.79 1.60 -41.94
C TYR A 172 13.27 3.02 -41.59
N ARG A 173 14.19 3.16 -40.61
CA ARG A 173 14.80 4.44 -40.23
C ARG A 173 15.81 4.93 -41.27
N LYS A 174 16.61 4.04 -41.88
CA LYS A 174 17.62 4.39 -42.90
C LYS A 174 17.05 4.66 -44.28
N GLU A 175 15.92 4.05 -44.62
CA GLU A 175 15.26 4.25 -45.92
C GLU A 175 14.45 5.55 -46.01
N GLY A 176 14.38 6.35 -44.93
CA GLY A 176 13.65 7.63 -44.94
C GLY A 176 12.14 7.47 -45.18
N ASN A 177 11.60 6.27 -44.93
CA ASN A 177 10.31 5.88 -45.47
C ASN A 177 9.17 5.96 -44.45
N PHE A 178 9.14 7.06 -43.69
CA PHE A 178 8.04 7.35 -42.77
C PHE A 178 6.71 7.52 -43.51
N SER A 179 6.75 7.87 -44.80
CA SER A 179 5.57 7.97 -45.67
C SER A 179 4.89 6.63 -45.87
N ASP A 180 5.65 5.58 -46.24
CA ASP A 180 5.07 4.25 -46.48
C ASP A 180 4.54 3.61 -45.18
N LEU A 181 5.23 3.83 -44.06
CA LEU A 181 4.75 3.36 -42.75
C LEU A 181 3.46 4.10 -42.34
N LYS A 182 3.41 5.43 -42.54
CA LYS A 182 2.21 6.23 -42.30
C LYS A 182 1.05 5.82 -43.20
N GLU A 183 1.33 5.47 -44.46
CA GLU A 183 0.32 5.00 -45.40
C GLU A 183 -0.24 3.63 -45.00
N LYS A 184 0.61 2.73 -44.51
CA LYS A 184 0.19 1.43 -43.95
C LYS A 184 -0.63 1.59 -42.68
N VAL A 185 -0.25 2.47 -41.76
CA VAL A 185 -1.04 2.75 -40.54
C VAL A 185 -2.42 3.31 -40.91
N ASN A 186 -2.49 4.29 -41.82
CA ASN A 186 -3.75 4.85 -42.30
C ASN A 186 -4.63 3.81 -43.03
N ALA A 187 -4.03 2.84 -43.73
CA ALA A 187 -4.76 1.74 -44.38
C ALA A 187 -5.37 0.80 -43.34
N ILE A 188 -4.62 0.43 -42.30
CA ILE A 188 -5.11 -0.40 -41.18
C ILE A 188 -6.26 0.29 -40.45
N GLU A 189 -6.15 1.61 -40.20
CA GLU A 189 -7.23 2.38 -39.57
C GLU A 189 -8.51 2.39 -40.41
N ARG A 190 -8.40 2.57 -41.73
CA ARG A 190 -9.54 2.49 -42.66
C ARG A 190 -10.20 1.11 -42.67
N GLU A 191 -9.41 0.05 -42.75
CA GLU A 191 -9.95 -1.32 -42.73
C GLU A 191 -10.65 -1.64 -41.39
N LYS A 192 -10.09 -1.18 -40.27
CA LYS A 192 -10.68 -1.36 -38.95
C LYS A 192 -12.04 -0.67 -38.85
N ALA A 193 -12.15 0.58 -39.32
CA ALA A 193 -13.40 1.33 -39.34
C ALA A 193 -14.46 0.64 -40.23
N GLU A 194 -14.06 0.13 -41.39
CA GLU A 194 -14.98 -0.56 -42.30
C GLU A 194 -15.50 -1.89 -41.72
N LYS A 195 -14.61 -2.67 -41.07
CA LYS A 195 -15.00 -3.91 -40.38
C LYS A 195 -15.94 -3.64 -39.22
N PHE A 196 -15.70 -2.59 -38.44
CA PHE A 196 -16.58 -2.22 -37.34
C PHE A 196 -17.98 -1.83 -37.82
N ARG A 197 -18.07 -1.06 -38.92
CA ARG A 197 -19.36 -0.73 -39.55
C ARG A 197 -20.11 -1.97 -40.01
N LYS A 198 -19.43 -2.90 -40.70
CA LYS A 198 -20.04 -4.16 -41.18
C LYS A 198 -20.58 -5.02 -40.02
N LEU A 199 -19.85 -5.06 -38.90
CA LEU A 199 -20.29 -5.77 -37.70
C LEU A 199 -21.57 -5.14 -37.12
N GLN A 200 -21.62 -3.81 -37.02
CA GLN A 200 -22.81 -3.09 -36.52
C GLN A 200 -24.04 -3.30 -37.41
N ASP A 201 -23.86 -3.25 -38.73
CA ASP A 201 -24.94 -3.51 -39.69
C ASP A 201 -25.46 -4.95 -39.57
N ALA A 202 -24.56 -5.92 -39.45
CA ALA A 202 -24.93 -7.33 -39.25
C ALA A 202 -25.70 -7.55 -37.93
N SER A 203 -25.29 -6.91 -36.84
CA SER A 203 -26.00 -6.96 -35.56
C SER A 203 -27.41 -6.37 -35.66
N ARG A 204 -27.58 -5.22 -36.34
CA ARG A 204 -28.91 -4.63 -36.57
C ARG A 204 -29.81 -5.55 -37.39
N SER A 205 -29.28 -6.16 -38.45
CA SER A 205 -30.02 -7.12 -39.26
C SER A 205 -30.44 -8.36 -38.47
N ALA A 206 -29.54 -8.90 -37.64
CA ALA A 206 -29.86 -10.02 -36.77
C ALA A 206 -30.97 -9.67 -35.76
N GLN A 207 -30.92 -8.46 -35.18
CA GLN A 207 -31.91 -7.99 -34.22
C GLN A 207 -33.29 -7.79 -34.87
N ALA A 208 -33.34 -7.23 -36.08
CA ALA A 208 -34.58 -7.10 -36.86
C ALA A 208 -35.18 -8.48 -37.22
N LEU A 209 -34.36 -9.48 -37.54
CA LEU A 209 -34.82 -10.85 -37.79
C LEU A 209 -35.39 -11.51 -36.53
N VAL A 210 -34.77 -11.28 -35.37
CA VAL A 210 -35.30 -11.75 -34.08
C VAL A 210 -36.66 -11.11 -33.79
N GLU A 211 -36.81 -9.80 -33.99
CA GLU A 211 -38.09 -9.09 -33.82
C GLU A 211 -39.17 -9.60 -34.80
N GLN A 212 -38.80 -9.97 -36.02
CA GLN A 212 -39.73 -10.58 -36.98
C GLN A 212 -40.17 -12.00 -36.61
N MET A 213 -39.35 -12.77 -35.88
CA MET A 213 -39.73 -14.11 -35.41
C MET A 213 -40.60 -14.09 -34.15
N LEU A 214 -40.62 -12.96 -33.42
CA LEU A 214 -41.37 -12.78 -32.19
C LEU A 214 -42.75 -12.13 -32.39
N ASN A 215 -43.06 -11.67 -33.61
CA ASN A 215 -44.37 -11.17 -34.05
C ASN A 215 -45.05 -12.18 -34.98
#